data_AF-A0A1Q5JF99-F1
#
_entry.id   AF-A0A1Q5JF99-F1
#
_cell.length_a   1.000
_cell.length_b   1.000
_cell.length_c   1.000
_cell.angle_alpha   90.00
_cell.angle_beta   90.00
_cell.angle_gamma   90.00
#
_symmetry.space_group_name_H-M   'P 1'
#
loop_
_entity.id
_entity.type
_entity.pdbx_description
1 polymer ?
#
loop_
_entity_poly.entity_id
_entity_poly.type
_entity_poly.pdbx_seq_one_letter_code
_entity_poly.pdbx_strand_id
1 'polypeptide(L)'
;MSFGDPNNPYGQPQGQGQGQQPGYGYPQQAPQGVPPQQGGYGYPAAPPVSPYGGGGYPGAVMEMPGGVKAARVMMWILGAFNVLGGLVVIGMSFAIDGELEKSGASSADAAAFADLGQGILIGVGIFSLIIGAVGMVLAAKFRSGGSGVRIGTIVYASLTVLFSIFSLPLGIVSLVLGILVIVFLAKSDGAAWFNRNKQQY
;
A
#
# COMPACT_ATOMS: atom_id res chain seq x y z
N MET A 1 -51.92 4.52 -23.20
CA MET A 1 -51.49 3.57 -22.16
C MET A 1 -50.70 2.48 -22.85
N SER A 2 -49.37 2.59 -22.91
CA SER A 2 -48.50 1.54 -23.45
C SER A 2 -47.81 0.90 -22.27
N PHE A 3 -48.25 -0.31 -21.95
CA PHE A 3 -47.75 -1.13 -20.87
C PHE A 3 -46.26 -1.39 -21.04
N GLY A 4 -45.55 -1.36 -19.91
CA GLY A 4 -44.13 -1.65 -19.82
C GLY A 4 -43.79 -3.05 -20.31
N ASP A 5 -42.61 -3.14 -20.91
CA ASP A 5 -41.90 -4.38 -21.21
C ASP A 5 -41.77 -5.24 -19.93
N PRO A 6 -42.30 -6.48 -19.88
CA PRO A 6 -42.34 -7.28 -18.65
C PRO A 6 -41.02 -7.88 -18.17
N ASN A 7 -39.84 -7.43 -18.63
CA ASN A 7 -38.59 -8.12 -18.28
C ASN A 7 -37.38 -7.19 -18.11
N ASN A 8 -37.48 -6.22 -17.20
CA ASN A 8 -36.32 -5.41 -16.79
C ASN A 8 -35.92 -5.69 -15.32
N PRO A 9 -34.84 -6.45 -15.06
CA PRO A 9 -34.43 -6.88 -13.72
C PRO A 9 -33.84 -5.79 -12.80
N TYR A 10 -33.79 -4.52 -13.25
CA TYR A 10 -33.17 -3.39 -12.52
C TYR A 10 -34.10 -2.17 -12.37
N GLY A 11 -35.42 -2.37 -12.27
CA GLY A 11 -36.36 -1.27 -12.02
C GLY A 11 -36.19 -0.62 -10.64
N GLN A 12 -35.76 0.65 -10.61
CA GLN A 12 -35.73 1.50 -9.41
C GLN A 12 -37.16 1.96 -9.03
N PRO A 13 -37.53 2.01 -7.74
CA PRO A 13 -38.80 2.62 -7.32
C PRO A 13 -38.73 4.15 -7.45
N GLN A 14 -39.47 4.67 -8.42
CA GLN A 14 -39.77 6.09 -8.60
C GLN A 14 -40.91 6.50 -7.63
N GLY A 15 -40.60 7.37 -6.66
CA GLY A 15 -41.60 8.10 -5.85
C GLY A 15 -41.21 9.58 -5.84
N GLN A 16 -41.86 10.40 -6.68
CA GLN A 16 -42.91 11.37 -6.35
C GLN A 16 -42.53 12.45 -5.31
N GLY A 17 -42.54 13.73 -5.76
CA GLY A 17 -42.91 14.86 -4.91
C GLY A 17 -41.97 16.08 -4.94
N GLN A 18 -42.42 17.17 -5.58
CA GLN A 18 -41.79 18.49 -5.69
C GLN A 18 -41.77 19.29 -4.37
N GLY A 19 -40.81 20.21 -4.20
CA GLY A 19 -40.94 21.36 -3.28
C GLY A 19 -39.63 22.01 -2.87
N GLN A 20 -39.36 23.23 -3.37
CA GLN A 20 -38.28 24.12 -2.91
C GLN A 20 -38.68 24.85 -1.61
N GLN A 21 -37.77 24.97 -0.63
CA GLN A 21 -37.52 26.21 0.14
C GLN A 21 -36.36 26.06 1.16
N PRO A 22 -35.55 27.11 1.40
CA PRO A 22 -34.55 27.15 2.48
C PRO A 22 -35.11 27.87 3.73
N GLY A 23 -35.05 27.21 4.89
CA GLY A 23 -35.60 27.76 6.14
C GLY A 23 -34.82 27.36 7.41
N TYR A 24 -34.30 28.38 8.08
CA TYR A 24 -33.75 28.39 9.44
C TYR A 24 -34.82 28.06 10.50
N GLY A 25 -34.47 27.31 11.56
CA GLY A 25 -35.13 27.46 12.87
C GLY A 25 -35.37 26.20 13.74
N TYR A 26 -34.79 26.24 14.95
CA TYR A 26 -35.20 25.66 16.24
C TYR A 26 -34.87 24.21 16.65
N PRO A 27 -34.41 24.00 17.91
CA PRO A 27 -34.10 22.69 18.48
C PRO A 27 -35.36 22.02 19.03
N GLN A 28 -35.57 20.76 18.67
CA GLN A 28 -36.72 20.00 19.15
C GLN A 28 -36.37 19.25 20.44
N GLN A 29 -37.08 19.62 21.52
CA GLN A 29 -37.06 18.98 22.83
C GLN A 29 -37.37 17.49 22.72
N ALA A 30 -36.57 16.68 23.42
CA ALA A 30 -36.82 15.25 23.62
C ALA A 30 -37.95 15.05 24.65
N PRO A 31 -38.99 14.25 24.34
CA PRO A 31 -39.96 13.81 25.34
C PRO A 31 -39.35 12.72 26.22
N GLN A 32 -39.29 13.04 27.52
CA GLN A 32 -38.83 12.19 28.60
C GLN A 32 -40.00 11.29 29.07
N GLY A 33 -39.78 9.97 29.12
CA GLY A 33 -40.53 9.06 30.00
C GLY A 33 -41.31 7.93 29.32
N VAL A 34 -40.71 6.74 29.20
CA VAL A 34 -41.42 5.46 29.27
C VAL A 34 -40.48 4.36 29.84
N PRO A 35 -40.78 3.70 30.97
CA PRO A 35 -40.03 2.55 31.51
C PRO A 35 -40.35 1.22 30.79
N PRO A 36 -39.58 0.14 31.04
CA PRO A 36 -39.26 -0.88 30.04
C PRO A 36 -40.34 -1.96 29.88
N GLN A 37 -40.66 -2.31 28.63
CA GLN A 37 -41.41 -3.52 28.30
C GLN A 37 -40.46 -4.61 27.79
N GLN A 38 -40.40 -5.69 28.56
CA GLN A 38 -39.74 -6.94 28.24
C GLN A 38 -40.45 -7.66 27.09
N GLY A 39 -39.68 -8.28 26.21
CA GLY A 39 -40.14 -9.36 25.33
C GLY A 39 -40.48 -8.94 23.90
N GLY A 40 -39.53 -9.14 22.98
CA GLY A 40 -39.78 -8.99 21.55
C GLY A 40 -38.61 -9.53 20.73
N TYR A 41 -38.83 -10.67 20.07
CA TYR A 41 -37.91 -11.43 19.24
C TYR A 41 -37.08 -10.55 18.28
N GLY A 42 -35.76 -10.60 18.45
CA GLY A 42 -34.78 -9.82 17.72
C GLY A 42 -34.58 -10.35 16.29
N TYR A 43 -35.11 -9.61 15.32
CA TYR A 43 -34.53 -9.59 13.99
C TYR A 43 -33.14 -8.93 14.09
N PRO A 44 -32.08 -9.49 13.49
CA PRO A 44 -30.81 -8.78 13.40
C PRO A 44 -31.03 -7.54 12.54
N ALA A 45 -31.00 -6.37 13.18
CA ALA A 45 -30.90 -5.11 12.47
C ALA A 45 -29.62 -5.15 11.63
N ALA A 46 -29.76 -5.09 10.31
CA ALA A 46 -28.63 -5.02 9.40
C ALA A 46 -27.78 -3.79 9.78
N PRO A 47 -26.47 -3.95 9.98
CA PRO A 47 -25.61 -2.84 10.37
C PRO A 47 -25.64 -1.77 9.25
N PRO A 48 -25.74 -0.47 9.62
CA PRO A 48 -25.76 0.60 8.64
C PRO A 48 -24.46 0.57 7.83
N VAL A 49 -24.59 0.24 6.55
CA VAL A 49 -23.51 0.36 5.57
C VAL A 49 -23.30 1.83 5.28
N SER A 50 -22.30 2.43 5.94
CA SER A 50 -21.92 3.82 5.64
C SER A 50 -21.19 3.85 4.28
N PRO A 51 -21.71 4.55 3.24
CA PRO A 51 -21.17 4.50 1.88
C PRO A 51 -19.84 5.25 1.69
N TYR A 52 -19.39 5.98 2.70
CA TYR A 52 -18.20 6.81 2.63
C TYR A 52 -17.43 6.71 3.95
N GLY A 53 -16.15 6.37 3.86
CA GLY A 53 -15.29 6.08 5.00
C GLY A 53 -15.28 7.19 6.05
N GLY A 54 -15.33 6.76 7.32
CA GLY A 54 -15.15 7.63 8.49
C GLY A 54 -16.41 7.75 9.34
N GLY A 55 -16.69 6.71 10.12
CA GLY A 55 -17.81 6.71 11.06
C GLY A 55 -18.18 5.31 11.53
N GLY A 56 -17.19 4.48 11.82
CA GLY A 56 -17.40 3.14 12.36
C GLY A 56 -17.09 3.15 13.85
N TYR A 57 -18.03 2.65 14.63
CA TYR A 57 -17.97 2.47 16.09
C TYR A 57 -16.56 2.19 16.67
N PRO A 58 -16.24 2.71 17.87
CA PRO A 58 -15.05 2.30 18.60
C PRO A 58 -15.04 0.78 18.76
N GLY A 59 -14.14 0.09 18.06
CA GLY A 59 -13.98 -1.37 18.13
C GLY A 59 -14.35 -2.17 16.88
N ALA A 60 -14.81 -1.54 15.78
CA ALA A 60 -15.00 -2.28 14.53
C ALA A 60 -13.63 -2.76 13.99
N VAL A 61 -13.45 -4.09 13.90
CA VAL A 61 -12.24 -4.69 13.34
C VAL A 61 -12.20 -4.40 11.84
N MET A 62 -11.47 -3.36 11.45
CA MET A 62 -11.22 -3.06 10.04
C MET A 62 -10.44 -4.22 9.41
N GLU A 63 -10.91 -4.75 8.29
CA GLU A 63 -10.12 -5.69 7.48
C GLU A 63 -9.15 -4.92 6.58
N MET A 64 -7.95 -5.46 6.34
CA MET A 64 -6.96 -4.83 5.46
C MET A 64 -7.51 -4.74 4.02
N PRO A 65 -7.62 -3.54 3.43
CA PRO A 65 -8.12 -3.38 2.07
C PRO A 65 -7.26 -4.12 1.04
N GLY A 66 -7.88 -4.62 -0.03
CA GLY A 66 -7.21 -5.42 -1.07
C GLY A 66 -5.99 -4.71 -1.69
N GLY A 67 -6.09 -3.40 -1.96
CA GLY A 67 -4.96 -2.62 -2.47
C GLY A 67 -3.78 -2.55 -1.51
N VAL A 68 -4.04 -2.50 -0.19
CA VAL A 68 -2.99 -2.52 0.84
C VAL A 68 -2.35 -3.91 0.92
N LYS A 69 -3.15 -4.98 0.81
CA LYS A 69 -2.63 -6.35 0.71
C LYS A 69 -1.73 -6.51 -0.53
N ALA A 70 -2.16 -6.00 -1.68
CA ALA A 70 -1.38 -6.02 -2.92
C ALA A 70 -0.06 -5.24 -2.78
N ALA A 71 -0.11 -3.99 -2.28
CA ALA A 71 1.09 -3.19 -2.03
C ALA A 71 2.07 -3.88 -1.07
N ARG A 72 1.56 -4.58 -0.04
CA ARG A 72 2.38 -5.39 0.86
C ARG A 72 3.15 -6.49 0.12
N VAL A 73 2.48 -7.21 -0.77
CA VAL A 73 3.10 -8.27 -1.57
C VAL A 73 4.13 -7.69 -2.53
N MET A 74 3.83 -6.57 -3.18
CA MET A 74 4.77 -5.87 -4.06
C MET A 74 6.03 -5.43 -3.32
N MET A 75 5.90 -4.96 -2.08
CA MET A 75 7.06 -4.63 -1.23
C MET A 75 7.91 -5.85 -0.88
N TRP A 76 7.30 -7.02 -0.65
CA TRP A 76 8.06 -8.28 -0.48
C TRP A 76 8.81 -8.66 -1.75
N ILE A 77 8.19 -8.52 -2.91
CA ILE A 77 8.81 -8.78 -4.21
C ILE A 77 10.00 -7.83 -4.41
N LEU A 78 9.80 -6.52 -4.28
CA LEU A 78 10.86 -5.51 -4.41
C LEU A 78 12.01 -5.75 -3.43
N GLY A 79 11.68 -6.07 -2.17
CA GLY A 79 12.67 -6.39 -1.15
C GLY A 79 13.48 -7.64 -1.50
N ALA A 80 12.81 -8.72 -1.92
CA ALA A 80 13.46 -9.96 -2.33
C ALA A 80 14.36 -9.77 -3.56
N PHE A 81 13.91 -9.01 -4.56
CA PHE A 81 14.72 -8.68 -5.73
C PHE A 81 15.97 -7.86 -5.36
N ASN A 82 15.86 -6.92 -4.43
CA ASN A 82 17.03 -6.16 -3.95
C ASN A 82 18.02 -7.03 -3.18
N VAL A 83 17.52 -7.96 -2.35
CA VAL A 83 18.38 -8.92 -1.66
C VAL A 83 19.08 -9.84 -2.66
N LEU A 84 18.32 -10.45 -3.56
CA LEU A 84 18.87 -11.35 -4.56
C LEU A 84 19.85 -10.63 -5.48
N GLY A 85 19.48 -9.45 -5.99
CA GLY A 85 20.36 -8.61 -6.81
C GLY A 85 21.63 -8.22 -6.07
N GLY A 86 21.53 -7.83 -4.79
CA GLY A 86 22.70 -7.52 -3.97
C GLY A 86 23.64 -8.71 -3.82
N LEU A 87 23.10 -9.90 -3.53
CA LEU A 87 23.90 -11.13 -3.45
C LEU A 87 24.57 -11.50 -4.79
N VAL A 88 23.85 -11.37 -5.90
CA VAL A 88 24.38 -11.62 -7.25
C VAL A 88 25.50 -10.65 -7.59
N VAL A 89 25.33 -9.35 -7.31
CA VAL A 89 26.36 -8.34 -7.57
C VAL A 89 27.63 -8.59 -6.74
N ILE A 90 27.47 -8.95 -5.46
CA ILE A 90 28.61 -9.33 -4.60
C ILE A 90 29.30 -10.58 -5.16
N GLY A 91 28.53 -11.62 -5.51
CA GLY A 91 29.11 -12.84 -6.10
C GLY A 91 29.84 -12.58 -7.42
N MET A 92 29.27 -11.73 -8.28
CA MET A 92 29.88 -11.31 -9.53
C MET A 92 31.18 -10.54 -9.30
N SER A 93 31.25 -9.73 -8.24
CA SER A 93 32.48 -9.02 -7.85
C SER A 93 33.65 -9.99 -7.61
N PHE A 94 33.41 -11.10 -6.92
CA PHE A 94 34.43 -12.12 -6.68
C PHE A 94 34.73 -12.97 -7.93
N ALA A 95 33.72 -13.22 -8.75
CA ALA A 95 33.90 -13.96 -10.00
C ALA A 95 34.77 -13.20 -11.02
N ILE A 96 34.58 -11.87 -11.13
CA ILE A 96 35.37 -11.02 -12.02
C ILE A 96 36.83 -10.96 -11.55
N ASP A 97 37.04 -10.76 -10.25
CA ASP A 97 38.37 -10.71 -9.63
C ASP A 97 39.16 -11.99 -9.92
N GLY A 98 38.56 -13.16 -9.63
CA GLY A 98 39.20 -14.45 -9.91
C GLY A 98 39.38 -14.80 -11.39
N GLU A 99 38.66 -14.16 -12.31
CA GLU A 99 38.90 -14.31 -13.76
C GLU A 99 40.02 -13.38 -14.25
N LEU A 100 40.11 -12.18 -13.68
CA LEU A 100 41.17 -11.23 -13.98
C LEU A 100 42.53 -11.78 -13.56
N GLU A 101 42.64 -12.39 -12.38
CA GLU A 101 43.85 -13.08 -11.91
C GLU A 101 44.33 -14.15 -12.91
N LYS A 102 43.41 -14.94 -13.47
CA LYS A 102 43.74 -16.01 -14.45
C LYS A 102 44.15 -15.47 -15.81
N SER A 103 43.64 -14.29 -16.18
CA SER A 103 43.93 -13.68 -17.48
C SER A 103 45.37 -13.16 -17.61
N GLY A 104 46.08 -12.99 -16.49
CA GLY A 104 47.45 -12.45 -16.46
C GLY A 104 47.54 -10.97 -16.88
N ALA A 105 46.41 -10.28 -17.03
CA ALA A 105 46.36 -8.87 -17.37
C ALA A 105 46.71 -8.01 -16.12
N SER A 106 48.01 -7.75 -15.89
CA SER A 106 48.42 -6.89 -14.76
C SER A 106 49.49 -5.86 -15.13
N SER A 107 49.10 -4.59 -15.11
CA SER A 107 49.97 -3.46 -14.79
C SER A 107 49.58 -2.91 -13.40
N ALA A 108 50.45 -2.15 -12.73
CA ALA A 108 50.14 -1.57 -11.42
C ALA A 108 48.86 -0.70 -11.47
N ASP A 109 48.69 0.05 -12.55
CA ASP A 109 47.48 0.85 -12.76
C ASP A 109 46.24 -0.05 -12.97
N ALA A 110 46.35 -1.12 -13.76
CA ALA A 110 45.24 -2.04 -14.01
C ALA A 110 44.76 -2.75 -12.73
N ALA A 111 45.69 -3.14 -11.84
CA ALA A 111 45.35 -3.73 -10.56
C ALA A 111 44.61 -2.73 -9.65
N ALA A 112 45.07 -1.48 -9.59
CA ALA A 112 44.39 -0.44 -8.81
C ALA A 112 42.97 -0.15 -9.32
N PHE A 113 42.75 -0.16 -10.64
CA PHE A 113 41.41 -0.02 -11.22
C PHE A 113 40.52 -1.24 -10.94
N ALA A 114 41.07 -2.45 -10.95
CA ALA A 114 40.34 -3.67 -10.63
C ALA A 114 39.85 -3.69 -9.18
N ASP A 115 40.75 -3.39 -8.22
CA ASP A 115 40.42 -3.31 -6.80
C ASP A 115 39.34 -2.24 -6.52
N LEU A 116 39.45 -1.07 -7.17
CA LEU A 116 38.44 -0.03 -7.06
C LEU A 116 37.09 -0.52 -7.61
N GLY A 117 37.09 -1.18 -8.77
CA GLY A 117 35.89 -1.76 -9.37
C GLY A 117 35.23 -2.81 -8.46
N GLN A 118 36.02 -3.71 -7.89
CA GLN A 118 35.55 -4.72 -6.95
C GLN A 118 34.95 -4.08 -5.70
N GLY A 119 35.64 -3.09 -5.10
CA GLY A 119 35.16 -2.35 -3.95
C GLY A 119 33.82 -1.64 -4.22
N ILE A 120 33.66 -1.04 -5.40
CA ILE A 120 32.41 -0.41 -5.83
C ILE A 120 31.29 -1.45 -5.95
N LEU A 121 31.54 -2.60 -6.59
CA LEU A 121 30.53 -3.65 -6.76
C LEU A 121 30.07 -4.21 -5.41
N ILE A 122 31.00 -4.49 -4.50
CA ILE A 122 30.67 -4.94 -3.13
C ILE A 122 29.85 -3.85 -2.41
N GLY A 123 30.25 -2.58 -2.52
CA GLY A 123 29.53 -1.46 -1.93
C GLY A 123 28.09 -1.33 -2.44
N VAL A 124 27.88 -1.42 -3.76
CA VAL A 124 26.55 -1.43 -4.38
C VAL A 124 25.74 -2.64 -3.93
N GLY A 125 26.38 -3.81 -3.84
CA GLY A 125 25.75 -5.02 -3.35
C GLY A 125 25.21 -4.89 -1.93
N ILE A 126 26.05 -4.42 -0.99
CA ILE A 126 25.65 -4.17 0.41
C ILE A 126 24.53 -3.12 0.48
N PHE A 127 24.65 -2.04 -0.28
CA PHE A 127 23.61 -1.01 -0.36
C PHE A 127 22.26 -1.62 -0.81
N SER A 128 22.28 -2.46 -1.85
CA SER A 128 21.10 -3.19 -2.32
C SER A 128 20.51 -4.10 -1.23
N LEU A 129 21.35 -4.81 -0.45
CA LEU A 129 20.89 -5.63 0.68
C LEU A 129 20.17 -4.79 1.74
N ILE A 130 20.71 -3.61 2.09
CA ILE A 130 20.10 -2.69 3.06
C ILE A 130 18.74 -2.20 2.55
N ILE A 131 18.66 -1.76 1.30
CA ILE A 131 17.40 -1.32 0.68
C ILE A 131 16.38 -2.46 0.62
N GLY A 132 16.81 -3.67 0.31
CA GLY A 132 15.98 -4.87 0.34
C GLY A 132 15.43 -5.15 1.74
N ALA A 133 16.29 -5.11 2.76
CA ALA A 133 15.90 -5.31 4.15
C ALA A 133 14.90 -4.24 4.64
N VAL A 134 15.14 -2.97 4.33
CA VAL A 134 14.20 -1.87 4.67
C VAL A 134 12.83 -2.11 4.03
N GLY A 135 12.79 -2.48 2.75
CA GLY A 135 11.55 -2.80 2.04
C GLY A 135 10.77 -3.95 2.69
N MET A 136 11.47 -5.03 3.06
CA MET A 136 10.88 -6.18 3.75
C MET A 136 10.39 -5.83 5.16
N VAL A 137 11.14 -5.04 5.93
CA VAL A 137 10.70 -4.58 7.27
C VAL A 137 9.44 -3.72 7.17
N LEU A 138 9.38 -2.81 6.19
CA LEU A 138 8.16 -2.04 5.93
C LEU A 138 6.99 -2.96 5.59
N ALA A 139 7.17 -3.93 4.68
CA ALA A 139 6.15 -4.90 4.30
C ALA A 139 5.64 -5.75 5.49
N ALA A 140 6.55 -6.17 6.38
CA ALA A 140 6.20 -6.90 7.60
C ALA A 140 5.29 -6.07 8.51
N LYS A 141 5.52 -4.75 8.58
CA LYS A 141 4.75 -3.84 9.42
C LYS A 141 3.40 -3.41 8.84
N PHE A 142 2.99 -3.82 7.63
CA PHE A 142 1.69 -3.42 7.08
C PHE A 142 0.49 -3.85 7.96
N ARG A 143 0.61 -4.96 8.70
CA ARG A 143 -0.49 -5.51 9.54
C ARG A 143 -0.74 -4.72 10.83
N SER A 144 0.30 -4.17 11.43
CA SER A 144 0.25 -3.46 12.72
C SER A 144 0.65 -1.98 12.63
N GLY A 145 1.17 -1.56 11.48
CA GLY A 145 1.67 -0.22 11.24
C GLY A 145 0.56 0.83 11.18
N GLY A 146 0.86 1.99 11.73
CA GLY A 146 0.08 3.21 11.57
C GLY A 146 0.62 4.12 10.46
N SER A 147 0.27 5.40 10.51
CA SER A 147 0.60 6.39 9.47
C SER A 147 2.10 6.48 9.11
N GLY A 148 3.02 6.25 10.05
CA GLY A 148 4.46 6.25 9.78
C GLY A 148 4.90 5.15 8.80
N VAL A 149 4.29 3.95 8.85
CA VAL A 149 4.61 2.85 7.93
C VAL A 149 4.14 3.19 6.51
N ARG A 150 2.96 3.80 6.39
CA ARG A 150 2.44 4.27 5.10
C ARG A 150 3.37 5.31 4.47
N ILE A 151 3.70 6.35 5.22
CA ILE A 151 4.56 7.44 4.73
C ILE A 151 5.95 6.90 4.38
N GLY A 152 6.54 6.09 5.26
CA GLY A 152 7.84 5.46 5.01
C GLY A 152 7.83 4.58 3.75
N THR A 153 6.74 3.86 3.50
CA THR A 153 6.61 3.05 2.30
C THR A 153 6.43 3.88 1.03
N ILE A 154 5.70 5.00 1.10
CA ILE A 154 5.58 5.93 -0.03
C ILE A 154 6.94 6.55 -0.35
N VAL A 155 7.70 6.99 0.67
CA VAL A 155 9.06 7.55 0.46
C VAL A 155 9.98 6.49 -0.14
N TYR A 156 9.97 5.26 0.38
CA TYR A 156 10.72 4.14 -0.17
C TYR A 156 10.37 3.89 -1.64
N ALA A 157 9.09 3.76 -1.96
CA ALA A 157 8.62 3.49 -3.31
C ALA A 157 8.96 4.64 -4.28
N SER A 158 8.91 5.90 -3.83
CA SER A 158 9.34 7.05 -4.63
C SER A 158 10.82 7.00 -4.97
N LEU A 159 11.68 6.62 -4.01
CA LEU A 159 13.10 6.40 -4.27
C LEU A 159 13.31 5.24 -5.24
N THR A 160 12.59 4.13 -5.06
CA THR A 160 12.62 2.99 -6.00
C THR A 160 12.24 3.43 -7.42
N VAL A 161 11.19 4.24 -7.59
CA VAL A 161 10.78 4.79 -8.88
C VAL A 161 11.90 5.66 -9.47
N LEU A 162 12.48 6.57 -8.68
CA LEU A 162 13.56 7.44 -9.12
C LEU A 162 14.76 6.63 -9.65
N PHE A 163 15.24 5.65 -8.89
CA PHE A 163 16.37 4.80 -9.32
C PHE A 163 16.02 3.90 -10.51
N SER A 164 14.77 3.44 -10.60
CA SER A 164 14.33 2.57 -11.70
C SER A 164 14.34 3.27 -13.05
N ILE A 165 14.12 4.60 -13.08
CA ILE A 165 14.19 5.41 -14.31
C ILE A 165 15.62 5.40 -14.89
N PHE A 166 16.64 5.54 -14.03
CA PHE A 166 18.04 5.49 -14.45
C PHE A 166 18.53 4.09 -14.83
N SER A 167 17.75 3.05 -14.53
CA SER A 167 18.08 1.63 -14.78
C SER A 167 17.33 1.05 -15.99
N LEU A 168 16.62 1.86 -16.78
CA LEU A 168 15.89 1.37 -17.94
C LEU A 168 16.84 0.81 -19.02
N PRO A 169 16.47 -0.31 -19.68
CA PRO A 169 15.16 -0.99 -19.61
C PRO A 169 15.01 -1.99 -18.45
N LEU A 170 16.10 -2.40 -17.79
CA LEU A 170 16.10 -3.44 -16.75
C LEU A 170 15.25 -3.07 -15.53
N GLY A 171 15.17 -1.78 -15.20
CA GLY A 171 14.38 -1.24 -14.08
C GLY A 171 12.86 -1.21 -14.27
N ILE A 172 12.32 -1.62 -15.43
CA ILE A 172 10.90 -1.41 -15.74
C ILE A 172 9.93 -2.09 -14.76
N VAL A 173 10.29 -3.29 -14.27
CA VAL A 173 9.46 -4.03 -13.30
C VAL A 173 9.40 -3.26 -11.99
N SER A 174 10.56 -2.81 -11.48
CA SER A 174 10.66 -2.03 -10.25
C SER A 174 9.94 -0.68 -10.36
N LEU A 175 10.00 -0.06 -11.54
CA LEU A 175 9.29 1.18 -11.84
C LEU A 175 7.78 1.00 -11.70
N VAL A 176 7.21 -0.01 -12.36
CA VAL A 176 5.76 -0.27 -12.33
C VAL A 176 5.31 -0.63 -10.91
N LEU A 177 6.03 -1.52 -10.23
CA LEU A 177 5.69 -1.92 -8.87
C LEU A 177 5.75 -0.74 -7.89
N GLY A 178 6.77 0.12 -7.99
CA GLY A 178 6.89 1.32 -7.17
C GLY A 178 5.71 2.27 -7.34
N ILE A 179 5.30 2.54 -8.60
CA ILE A 179 4.13 3.38 -8.89
C ILE A 179 2.85 2.77 -8.31
N LEU A 180 2.61 1.47 -8.51
CA LEU A 180 1.41 0.79 -8.00
C LEU A 180 1.34 0.83 -6.47
N VAL A 181 2.47 0.62 -5.78
CA VAL A 181 2.55 0.75 -4.32
C VAL A 181 2.14 2.15 -3.88
N ILE A 182 2.68 3.20 -4.52
CA ILE A 182 2.33 4.59 -4.20
C ILE A 182 0.83 4.81 -4.40
N VAL A 183 0.26 4.40 -5.53
CA VAL A 183 -1.16 4.58 -5.84
C VAL A 183 -2.04 3.87 -4.81
N PHE A 184 -1.78 2.60 -4.51
CA PHE A 184 -2.59 1.84 -3.56
C PHE A 184 -2.53 2.39 -2.13
N LEU A 185 -1.38 2.95 -1.73
CA LEU A 185 -1.24 3.58 -0.43
C LEU A 185 -1.81 5.00 -0.42
N ALA A 186 -1.78 5.73 -1.54
CA ALA A 186 -2.30 7.09 -1.66
C ALA A 186 -3.83 7.15 -1.60
N LYS A 187 -4.52 6.10 -2.07
CA LYS A 187 -5.99 5.98 -2.02
C LYS A 187 -6.56 6.09 -0.60
N SER A 188 -7.84 6.48 -0.52
CA SER A 188 -8.61 6.61 0.72
C SER A 188 -8.56 5.36 1.60
N ASP A 189 -8.69 4.18 1.01
CA ASP A 189 -8.70 2.90 1.74
C ASP A 189 -7.35 2.63 2.40
N GLY A 190 -6.25 2.94 1.70
CA GLY A 190 -4.91 2.86 2.24
C GLY A 190 -4.71 3.85 3.39
N ALA A 191 -5.15 5.09 3.23
CA ALA A 191 -5.10 6.09 4.29
C ALA A 191 -5.92 5.67 5.52
N ALA A 192 -7.15 5.18 5.33
CA ALA A 192 -8.03 4.71 6.40
C ALA A 192 -7.40 3.55 7.16
N TRP A 193 -6.86 2.56 6.45
CA TRP A 193 -6.16 1.42 7.06
C TRP A 193 -5.06 1.91 8.00
N PHE A 194 -4.11 2.70 7.52
CA PHE A 194 -2.97 3.13 8.34
C PHE A 194 -3.31 4.20 9.39
N ASN A 195 -4.51 4.78 9.36
CA ASN A 195 -4.99 5.71 10.39
C ASN A 195 -5.91 5.06 11.45
N ARG A 196 -6.23 3.76 11.33
CA ARG A 196 -7.16 3.06 12.24
C ARG A 196 -6.84 3.22 13.74
N ASN A 197 -5.56 3.28 14.11
CA ASN A 197 -5.15 3.43 15.51
C ASN A 197 -5.37 4.85 16.06
N LYS A 198 -5.42 5.88 15.19
CA LYS A 198 -5.69 7.27 15.60
C LYS A 198 -7.17 7.51 15.92
N GLN A 199 -8.05 6.61 15.48
CA GLN A 199 -9.50 6.71 15.71
C GLN A 199 -9.92 6.05 17.04
N GLN A 200 -8.98 5.49 17.81
CA GLN A 200 -9.24 4.83 19.09
C GLN A 200 -8.86 5.66 20.32
N TYR A 201 -8.28 6.86 20.12
CA TYR A 201 -7.91 7.83 21.16
C TYR A 201 -8.62 9.15 20.87
#